data_AF-A0A7J8X9A6-F1
#
_entry.id   AF-A0A7J8X9A6-F1
#
_cell.length_a   1.000
_cell.length_b   1.000
_cell.length_c   1.000
_cell.angle_alpha   90.00
_cell.angle_beta   90.00
_cell.angle_gamma   90.00
#
_symmetry.space_group_name_H-M   'P 1'
#
loop_
_entity.id
_entity.type
_entity.pdbx_description
1 polymer ?
#
loop_
_entity_poly.entity_id
_entity_poly.type
_entity_poly.pdbx_seq_one_letter_code
_entity_poly.pdbx_strand_id
1 'polypeptide(L)' 'MKSSTVVILNNVKINMFKGSMELVVDKWCHIEAIDINLSNFVVKEDNTLSLKEYELIRVVEQ' A
#
# COMPACT_ATOMS: atom_id res chain seq x y z
N MET A 1 2.41 -12.74 -5.28
CA MET A 1 3.35 -12.85 -4.15
C MET A 1 2.98 -14.08 -3.32
N LYS A 2 3.94 -14.73 -2.67
CA LYS A 2 3.63 -15.87 -1.80
C LYS A 2 3.02 -15.37 -0.49
N SER A 3 1.99 -16.06 -0.01
CA SER A 3 1.37 -15.75 1.29
C SER A 3 2.40 -15.81 2.42
N SER A 4 2.18 -15.02 3.48
CA SER A 4 3.04 -14.97 4.68
C SER A 4 4.51 -14.58 4.41
N THR A 5 4.78 -13.87 3.31
CA THR A 5 6.09 -13.28 3.03
C THR A 5 6.03 -11.79 3.34
N VAL A 6 7.02 -11.30 4.08
CA VAL A 6 7.18 -9.86 4.32
C VAL A 6 8.06 -9.29 3.24
N VAL A 7 7.61 -8.19 2.62
CA VAL A 7 8.38 -7.49 1.60
C VAL A 7 8.40 -5.99 1.86
N ILE A 8 9.45 -5.34 1.39
CA ILE A 8 9.53 -3.90 1.23
C ILE A 8 9.27 -3.59 -0.25
N LEU A 9 8.33 -2.68 -0.49
CA LEU A 9 7.99 -2.20 -1.83
C LEU A 9 8.53 -0.78 -2.00
N ASN A 10 9.49 -0.62 -2.90
CA ASN A 10 10.13 0.66 -3.20
C ASN A 10 9.62 1.23 -4.52
N ASN A 11 9.44 2.54 -4.56
CA ASN A 11 8.98 3.31 -5.73
C ASN A 11 7.60 2.88 -6.26
N VAL A 12 6.76 2.33 -5.39
CA VAL A 12 5.36 2.01 -5.71
C VAL A 12 4.51 3.26 -5.74
N LYS A 13 3.42 3.19 -6.51
CA LYS A 13 2.45 4.29 -6.63
C LYS A 13 1.17 3.92 -5.91
N ILE A 14 0.57 4.88 -5.24
CA ILE A 14 -0.83 4.80 -4.85
C ILE A 14 -1.66 5.41 -5.96
N ASN A 15 -2.56 4.63 -6.53
CA ASN A 15 -3.52 5.08 -7.52
C ASN A 15 -4.89 5.28 -6.86
N MET A 16 -5.58 6.36 -7.22
CA MET A 16 -6.98 6.54 -6.85
C MET A 16 -7.85 6.02 -7.99
N PHE A 17 -8.58 4.94 -7.76
CA PHE A 17 -9.46 4.33 -8.75
C PHE A 17 -10.89 4.25 -8.20
N LYS A 18 -11.81 4.96 -8.85
CA LYS A 18 -13.25 4.98 -8.50
C LYS A 18 -13.53 5.24 -7.00
N GLY A 19 -12.77 6.14 -6.39
CA GLY A 19 -12.92 6.49 -4.97
C GLY A 19 -12.12 5.59 -4.02
N SER A 20 -11.52 4.50 -4.48
CA SER A 20 -10.69 3.62 -3.64
C SER A 20 -9.20 3.75 -3.94
N MET A 21 -8.38 3.45 -2.94
CA MET A 21 -6.92 3.43 -3.07
C MET A 21 -6.43 2.07 -3.55
N GLU A 22 -5.55 2.06 -4.54
CA GLU A 22 -4.87 0.88 -5.05
C GLU A 22 -3.36 1.06 -4.96
N LEU A 23 -2.66 0.02 -4.50
CA LEU A 23 -1.20 -0.03 -4.54
C LEU A 23 -0.76 -0.64 -5.88
N VAL A 24 0.02 0.11 -6.65
CA VAL A 24 0.44 -0.29 -7.99
C VAL A 24 1.96 -0.44 -8.03
N VAL A 25 2.39 -1.58 -8.56
CA VAL A 25 3.79 -1.92 -8.82
C VAL A 25 3.97 -1.96 -10.34
N ASP A 26 4.99 -1.27 -10.85
CA ASP A 26 5.35 -1.28 -12.27
C ASP A 26 6.80 -1.78 -12.49
N LYS A 27 7.26 -1.79 -13.74
CA LYS A 27 8.57 -2.29 -14.14
C LYS A 27 9.78 -1.55 -13.52
N TRP A 28 9.56 -0.37 -12.93
CA TRP A 28 10.60 0.45 -12.30
C TRP A 28 10.55 0.35 -10.77
N CYS A 29 9.56 -0.34 -10.22
CA CYS A 29 9.48 -0.61 -8.79
C CYS A 29 10.45 -1.73 -8.40
N HIS A 30 10.88 -1.72 -7.13
CA HIS A 30 11.71 -2.77 -6.56
C HIS A 30 10.98 -3.45 -5.40
N ILE A 31 10.96 -4.78 -5.40
CA ILE A 31 10.38 -5.61 -4.34
C ILE A 31 11.52 -6.36 -3.67
N GLU A 32 11.68 -6.13 -2.37
CA GLU A 32 12.69 -6.80 -1.55
C GLU A 32 12.00 -7.69 -0.53
N ALA A 33 12.32 -8.98 -0.51
CA ALA A 33 11.84 -9.88 0.53
C ALA A 33 12.72 -9.75 1.78
N ILE A 34 12.11 -9.65 2.96
CA ILE A 34 12.82 -9.59 4.23
C ILE A 34 12.46 -10.78 5.10
N ASP A 35 13.35 -11.11 6.03
CA ASP A 35 13.08 -12.14 7.04
C ASP A 35 11.94 -11.68 7.95
N ILE A 36 10.92 -12.53 8.10
CA ILE A 36 9.75 -12.29 8.96
C ILE A 36 10.13 -12.14 10.44
N ASN A 37 11.27 -12.69 10.85
CA ASN A 37 11.78 -12.52 12.21
C ASN A 37 12.33 -11.11 12.47
N LEU A 38 12.58 -10.31 11.43
CA LEU A 38 12.99 -8.91 11.54
C LEU A 38 11.79 -7.95 11.57
N SER A 39 10.59 -8.43 11.22
CA SER A 39 9.37 -7.61 11.25
C SER A 39 8.69 -7.66 12.62
N ASN A 40 8.91 -6.63 13.44
CA ASN A 40 8.24 -6.47 14.74
C ASN A 40 6.84 -5.81 14.64
N PHE A 41 6.07 -6.13 13.59
CA PHE A 41 4.74 -5.54 13.41
C PHE A 41 3.68 -6.61 13.18
N VAL A 42 2.45 -6.29 13.59
CA VAL A 42 1.26 -7.11 13.36
C VAL A 42 0.43 -6.43 12.28
N VAL A 43 0.06 -7.19 11.25
CA VAL A 43 -0.83 -6.67 10.19
C VAL A 43 -2.22 -6.46 10.77
N LYS A 44 -2.77 -5.27 10.57
CA LYS A 44 -4.12 -4.90 10.98
C LYS A 44 -5.12 -5.26 9.87
N GLU A 45 -5.53 -6.53 9.83
CA GLU A 45 -6.40 -7.09 8.78
C GLU A 45 -7.79 -6.43 8.70
N ASP A 46 -8.29 -5.86 9.81
CA ASP A 46 -9.57 -5.13 9.87
C ASP A 46 -9.50 -3.71 9.27
N ASN A 47 -8.33 -3.26 8.80
CA ASN A 47 -8.14 -1.92 8.24
C ASN A 47 -7.63 -1.95 6.80
N THR A 48 -8.42 -2.51 5.89
CA THR A 48 -8.11 -2.51 4.46
C THR A 48 -8.46 -1.17 3.82
N LEU A 49 -7.45 -0.41 3.36
CA LEU A 49 -7.67 0.91 2.74
C LEU A 49 -8.34 0.80 1.36
N SER A 50 -8.07 -0.26 0.60
CA SER A 50 -8.66 -0.47 -0.72
C SER A 50 -10.17 -0.77 -0.71
N LEU A 51 -10.73 -1.14 0.45
CA LEU A 51 -12.17 -1.36 0.62
C LEU A 51 -12.92 -0.09 1.05
N LYS A 52 -12.20 1.00 1.31
CA LYS A 52 -12.79 2.28 1.69
C LYS A 52 -12.96 3.17 0.46
N GLU A 53 -14.01 3.98 0.52
CA GLU A 53 -14.23 5.07 -0.42
C GLU A 53 -13.70 6.38 0.19
N TYR A 54 -13.02 7.15 -0.65
CA TYR A 54 -12.38 8.41 -0.31
C TYR A 54 -12.82 9.48 -1.29
N GLU A 55 -13.00 10.69 -0.76
CA GLU A 55 -13.31 11.88 -1.53
C GLU A 55 -12.05 12.73 -1.71
N LEU A 56 -11.89 13.32 -2.90
CA LEU A 56 -10.81 14.27 -3.14
C LEU A 56 -11.16 15.60 -2.46
N ILE A 57 -10.48 15.88 -1.34
CA ILE A 57 -10.57 17.18 -0.68
C ILE A 57 -9.49 18.09 -1.24
N ARG A 58 -9.91 19.21 -1.82
CA ARG A 58 -9.00 20.27 -2.28
C ARG A 58 -8.85 21.29 -1.16
N VAL A 59 -7.62 21.52 -0.72
CA VAL A 59 -7.30 22.64 0.17
C VAL A 59 -7.14 23.87 -0.70
N VAL A 60 -8.04 24.85 -0.55
CA VAL A 60 -7.86 26.19 -1.11
C VAL A 60 -7.02 27.00 -0.12
N GLU A 61 -5.92 27.60 -0.59
CA GLU A 61 -5.14 28.54 0.22
C GLU A 61 -6.02 29.75 0.58
N GLN A 62 -5.98 30.17 1.85
CA GLN A 62 -6.68 31.37 2.34
C GLN A 62 -5.89 32.63 2.07
#